data_AF-A0A1X2G8P2-F1
#
_entry.id   AF-A0A1X2G8P2-F1
#
_cell.length_a   1.000
_cell.length_b   1.000
_cell.length_c   1.000
_cell.angle_alpha   90.00
_cell.angle_beta   90.00
_cell.angle_gamma   90.00
#
_symmetry.space_group_name_H-M   'P 1'
#
loop_
_entity.id
_entity.type
_entity.pdbx_description
1 polymer ?
#
loop_
_entity_poly.entity_id
_entity_poly.type
_entity_poly.pdbx_seq_one_letter_code
_entity_poly.pdbx_strand_id
1 'polypeptide(L)'
;MGQAEFGRCVASKKFYHDKTKLLLNGKSQLNDLIKQSHGTLQSCLKLCLVQVLGFEAIVYTLSLEAKGFYVLRRVSTFTFPERSKGLGAAIKVLLKNLMLFKSLCLDSAESFIDSVNHNKKRIRNIICHPSTTPSPPVASHAMRSKSLSLDSTPPFSFGMEKI
;
A
#
# COMPACT_ATOMS: atom_id res chain seq x y z
N MET A 1 12.82 12.54 47.85
CA MET A 1 11.93 13.12 46.82
C MET A 1 12.77 13.33 45.57
N GLY A 2 12.71 12.41 44.60
CA GLY A 2 13.48 12.54 43.35
C GLY A 2 12.85 13.60 42.45
N GLN A 3 13.66 14.52 41.93
CA GLN A 3 13.24 15.42 40.85
C GLN A 3 12.98 14.56 39.61
N ALA A 4 11.72 14.20 39.38
CA ALA A 4 11.31 13.66 38.10
C ALA A 4 11.29 14.82 37.10
N GLU A 5 12.25 14.84 36.18
CA GLU A 5 12.21 15.74 35.03
C GLU A 5 11.01 15.36 34.17
N PHE A 6 9.95 16.16 34.21
CA PHE A 6 8.85 16.06 33.26
C PHE A 6 9.39 16.38 31.86
N GLY A 7 9.02 15.56 30.87
CA GLY A 7 9.48 15.71 29.49
C GLY A 7 9.26 17.13 28.97
N ARG A 8 10.37 17.81 28.64
CA ARG A 8 10.40 19.16 28.08
C ARG A 8 9.53 19.23 26.82
N CYS A 9 8.88 20.37 26.57
CA CYS A 9 8.12 20.62 25.34
C CYS A 9 8.92 20.15 24.11
N VAL A 10 8.27 19.40 23.23
CA VAL A 10 8.91 18.75 22.08
C VAL A 10 9.44 19.83 21.14
N ALA A 11 10.75 19.90 20.97
CA ALA A 11 11.35 20.80 19.99
C ALA A 11 10.83 20.49 18.59
N SER A 12 10.50 21.52 17.81
CA SER A 12 10.00 21.38 16.43
C SER A 12 10.92 20.51 15.57
N LYS A 13 12.24 20.59 15.79
CA LYS A 13 13.22 19.74 15.11
C LYS A 13 12.97 18.24 15.35
N LYS A 14 12.68 17.83 16.58
CA LYS A 14 12.35 16.43 16.92
C LYS A 14 11.00 16.02 16.30
N PHE A 15 10.00 16.90 16.39
CA PHE A 15 8.69 16.67 15.79
C PHE A 15 8.78 16.31 14.30
N TYR A 16 9.46 17.15 13.51
CA TYR A 16 9.58 16.95 12.06
C TYR A 16 10.47 15.75 11.73
N HIS A 17 11.57 15.57 12.45
CA HIS A 17 12.46 14.44 12.26
C HIS A 17 11.75 13.09 12.48
N ASP A 18 11.01 12.95 13.57
CA ASP A 18 10.28 11.73 13.90
C ASP A 18 9.14 11.49 12.89
N LYS A 19 8.46 12.56 12.46
CA LYS A 19 7.41 12.48 11.42
C LYS A 19 7.99 12.01 10.08
N THR A 20 9.17 12.49 9.69
CA THR A 20 9.85 12.04 8.46
C THR A 20 10.22 10.56 8.54
N LYS A 21 10.78 10.10 9.68
CA LYS A 21 11.07 8.68 9.89
C LYS A 21 9.82 7.81 9.81
N LEU A 22 8.73 8.25 10.45
CA LEU A 22 7.45 7.57 10.41
C LEU A 22 6.91 7.46 8.98
N LEU A 23 6.98 8.55 8.21
CA LEU A 23 6.52 8.58 6.82
C LEU A 23 7.36 7.67 5.91
N LEU A 24 8.69 7.69 6.05
CA LEU A 24 9.58 6.85 5.25
C LEU A 24 9.33 5.36 5.52
N ASN A 25 9.24 4.98 6.80
CA ASN A 25 8.93 3.61 7.19
C ASN A 25 7.54 3.19 6.68
N GLY A 26 6.53 4.04 6.88
CA GLY A 26 5.17 3.78 6.41
C GLY A 26 5.09 3.61 4.90
N LYS A 27 5.82 4.42 4.13
CA LYS A 27 5.92 4.26 2.66
C LYS A 27 6.54 2.93 2.27
N SER A 28 7.62 2.51 2.95
CA SER A 28 8.25 1.22 2.70
C SER A 28 7.27 0.08 2.93
N GLN A 29 6.60 0.07 4.09
CA GLN A 29 5.62 -0.96 4.45
C GLN A 29 4.45 -0.98 3.47
N LEU A 30 3.90 0.19 3.12
CA LEU A 30 2.79 0.28 2.18
C LEU A 30 3.18 -0.25 0.80
N ASN A 31 4.40 0.04 0.33
CA ASN A 31 4.91 -0.52 -0.92
C ASN A 31 5.02 -2.03 -0.88
N ASP A 32 5.48 -2.60 0.23
CA ASP A 32 5.61 -4.04 0.36
C ASP A 32 4.23 -4.72 0.41
N LEU A 33 3.24 -4.11 1.06
CA LEU A 33 1.84 -4.56 1.00
C LEU A 33 1.28 -4.50 -0.43
N ILE A 34 1.56 -3.41 -1.16
CA ILE A 34 1.11 -3.25 -2.55
C ILE A 34 1.71 -4.34 -3.45
N LYS A 35 3.01 -4.64 -3.30
CA LYS A 35 3.68 -5.72 -4.05
C LYS A 35 3.01 -7.06 -3.76
N GLN A 36 2.70 -7.36 -2.50
CA GLN A 36 2.01 -8.60 -2.09
C GLN A 36 0.56 -8.67 -2.60
N SER A 37 -0.10 -7.53 -2.78
CA SER A 37 -1.47 -7.45 -3.33
C SER A 37 -1.55 -7.49 -4.87
N HIS A 38 -0.41 -7.63 -5.57
CA HIS A 38 -0.28 -7.65 -7.03
C HIS A 38 -0.93 -6.45 -7.75
N GLY A 39 -0.96 -5.27 -7.11
CA GLY A 39 -1.32 -4.00 -7.76
C GLY A 39 -2.80 -3.83 -8.12
N THR A 40 -3.68 -4.76 -7.77
CA THR A 40 -5.09 -4.73 -8.21
C THR A 40 -5.92 -3.64 -7.48
N LEU A 41 -5.51 -3.24 -6.27
CA LEU A 41 -6.26 -2.31 -5.39
C LEU A 41 -5.32 -1.33 -4.66
N GLN A 42 -4.44 -0.65 -5.41
CA GLN A 42 -3.46 0.29 -4.84
C GLN A 42 -4.10 1.43 -4.03
N SER A 43 -5.29 1.89 -4.44
CA SER A 43 -6.01 3.01 -3.83
C SER A 43 -6.82 2.65 -2.58
N CYS A 44 -7.04 1.37 -2.30
CA CYS A 44 -7.83 0.95 -1.14
C CYS A 44 -6.96 0.71 0.11
N LEU A 45 -5.67 0.38 -0.07
CA LEU A 45 -4.77 0.07 1.03
C LEU A 45 -4.44 1.33 1.84
N LYS A 46 -4.77 1.28 3.12
CA LYS A 46 -4.43 2.32 4.10
C LYS A 46 -3.55 1.71 5.18
N LEU A 47 -2.51 2.43 5.58
CA LEU A 47 -1.68 2.08 6.72
C LEU A 47 -1.97 3.05 7.86
N CYS A 48 -2.25 2.52 9.05
CA CYS A 48 -2.40 3.32 10.26
C CYS A 48 -1.03 3.54 10.92
N LEU A 49 -0.70 4.79 11.24
CA LEU A 49 0.60 5.20 11.80
C LEU A 49 0.38 6.01 13.07
N VAL A 50 1.23 5.83 14.08
CA VAL A 50 1.19 6.61 15.33
C VAL A 50 2.53 7.28 15.58
N GLN A 51 2.47 8.57 15.87
CA GLN A 51 3.61 9.35 16.33
C GLN A 51 3.41 9.70 17.79
N VAL A 52 4.30 9.24 18.67
CA VAL A 52 4.30 9.58 20.10
C VAL A 52 5.41 10.58 20.40
N LEU A 53 5.06 11.68 21.05
CA LEU A 53 5.90 12.85 21.29
C LEU A 53 5.71 13.32 22.74
N GLY A 54 6.45 12.73 23.66
CA GLY A 54 6.26 12.99 25.10
C GLY A 54 4.88 12.49 25.53
N PHE A 55 4.04 13.40 26.03
CA PHE A 55 2.67 13.11 26.43
C PHE A 55 1.63 13.37 25.33
N GLU A 56 2.04 13.67 24.09
CA GLU A 56 1.12 13.78 22.95
C GLU A 56 1.30 12.61 21.99
N ALA A 57 0.19 12.07 21.48
CA ALA A 57 0.17 11.10 20.40
C ALA A 57 -0.68 11.61 19.24
N ILE A 58 -0.20 11.39 18.02
CA ILE A 58 -0.87 11.75 16.79
C ILE A 58 -1.06 10.49 15.94
N VAL A 59 -2.30 10.21 15.59
CA VAL A 59 -2.67 9.12 14.69
C VAL A 59 -2.77 9.66 13.27
N TYR A 60 -2.15 8.96 12.34
CA TYR A 60 -2.19 9.25 10.91
C TYR A 60 -2.68 8.04 10.13
N THR A 61 -3.23 8.30 8.96
CA THR A 61 -3.45 7.31 7.91
C THR A 61 -2.60 7.66 6.71
N LEU A 62 -1.94 6.65 6.14
CA LEU A 62 -1.12 6.76 4.93
C LEU A 62 -1.77 5.91 3.83
N SER A 63 -2.08 6.53 2.69
CA SER A 63 -2.61 5.87 1.49
C SER A 63 -1.79 6.23 0.25
N LEU A 64 -1.87 5.38 -0.78
CA LEU A 64 -1.36 5.66 -2.11
C LEU A 64 -2.55 5.99 -3.02
N GLU A 65 -2.80 7.25 -3.32
CA GLU A 65 -3.97 7.66 -4.13
C GLU A 65 -3.70 7.53 -5.63
N ALA A 66 -2.45 7.73 -6.04
CA ALA A 66 -1.99 7.53 -7.42
C ALA A 66 -0.55 7.01 -7.41
N LYS A 67 -0.05 6.51 -8.54
CA LYS A 67 1.32 5.98 -8.66
C LYS A 67 2.34 7.04 -8.20
N GLY A 68 3.05 6.74 -7.12
CA GLY A 68 4.03 7.64 -6.50
C GLY A 68 3.45 8.76 -5.63
N PHE A 69 2.13 8.91 -5.55
CA PHE A 69 1.46 9.97 -4.80
C PHE A 69 0.86 9.45 -3.49
N TYR A 70 1.62 9.67 -2.40
CA TYR A 70 1.25 9.24 -1.06
C TYR A 70 0.57 10.37 -0.31
N VAL A 71 -0.54 10.07 0.35
CA VAL A 71 -1.27 11.01 1.18
C VAL A 71 -1.19 10.58 2.64
N LEU A 72 -0.59 11.43 3.47
CA LEU A 72 -0.58 11.28 4.92
C LEU A 72 -1.66 12.19 5.51
N ARG A 73 -2.73 11.62 6.07
CA ARG A 73 -3.80 12.36 6.74
C ARG A 73 -3.66 12.21 8.25
N ARG A 74 -3.78 13.32 8.98
CA ARG A 74 -3.92 13.28 10.45
C ARG A 74 -5.36 12.90 10.77
N VAL A 75 -5.56 11.88 11.59
CA VAL A 75 -6.89 11.38 11.98
C VAL A 75 -7.27 11.89 13.36
N SER A 76 -6.38 11.76 14.34
CA SER A 76 -6.63 12.25 15.68
C SER A 76 -5.34 12.65 16.38
N THR A 77 -5.49 13.49 17.39
CA THR A 77 -4.43 13.86 18.32
C THR A 77 -5.00 13.74 19.72
N PHE A 78 -4.24 13.15 20.63
CA PHE A 78 -4.63 13.00 22.02
C PHE A 78 -3.43 13.07 22.93
N THR A 79 -3.67 13.44 24.19
CA THR A 79 -2.64 13.54 25.20
C THR A 79 -2.80 12.45 26.26
N PHE A 80 -1.68 11.96 26.75
CA PHE A 80 -1.64 11.08 27.90
C PHE A 80 -1.91 11.89 29.18
N PRO A 81 -2.59 11.31 30.17
CA PRO A 81 -2.85 12.01 31.43
C PRO A 81 -1.56 12.30 32.19
N GLU A 82 -1.31 13.57 32.51
CA GLU A 82 -0.09 13.98 33.23
C GLU A 82 -0.31 14.18 34.73
N ARG A 83 -1.55 14.48 35.15
CA ARG A 83 -1.89 14.84 36.54
C ARG A 83 -3.13 14.10 37.01
N SER A 84 -3.22 13.85 38.31
CA SER A 84 -4.37 13.21 38.95
C SER A 84 -5.66 14.03 38.85
N LYS A 85 -5.55 15.37 38.78
CA LYS A 85 -6.69 16.27 38.59
C LYS A 85 -7.29 16.07 37.19
N GLY A 86 -8.54 15.64 37.12
CA GLY A 86 -9.23 15.40 35.84
C GLY A 86 -8.86 14.07 35.16
N LEU A 87 -8.15 13.18 35.85
CA LEU A 87 -7.68 11.90 35.32
C LEU A 87 -8.81 11.06 34.71
N GLY A 88 -9.98 10.99 35.35
CA GLY A 88 -11.11 10.22 34.84
C GLY A 88 -11.61 10.69 33.46
N ALA A 89 -11.63 12.01 33.21
CA ALA A 89 -11.99 12.56 31.91
C ALA A 89 -10.88 12.33 30.87
N ALA A 90 -9.62 12.54 31.26
CA ALA A 90 -8.47 12.32 30.38
C ALA A 90 -8.35 10.83 29.95
N ILE A 91 -8.55 9.89 30.87
CA ILE A 91 -8.57 8.45 30.57
C ILE A 91 -9.69 8.11 29.58
N LYS A 92 -10.89 8.69 29.72
CA LYS A 92 -11.98 8.45 28.77
C LYS A 92 -11.62 8.91 27.36
N VAL A 93 -10.99 10.07 27.22
CA VAL A 93 -10.50 10.59 25.92
C VAL A 93 -9.41 9.69 25.35
N LEU A 94 -8.46 9.25 26.18
CA LEU A 94 -7.40 8.33 25.79
C LEU A 94 -7.99 7.01 25.27
N LEU A 95 -8.87 6.37 26.04
CA LEU A 95 -9.51 5.11 25.67
C LEU A 95 -10.29 5.25 24.36
N LYS A 96 -11.06 6.34 24.18
CA LYS A 96 -11.76 6.61 22.93
C LYS A 96 -10.81 6.65 21.73
N ASN A 97 -9.66 7.32 21.87
CA ASN A 97 -8.68 7.44 20.79
C ASN A 97 -7.93 6.12 20.53
N LEU A 98 -7.65 5.33 21.58
CA LEU A 98 -7.05 4.00 21.42
C LEU A 98 -8.03 3.03 20.74
N MET A 99 -9.32 3.13 21.02
CA MET A 99 -10.36 2.36 20.34
C MET A 99 -10.47 2.75 18.85
N LEU A 100 -10.41 4.05 18.55
CA LEU A 100 -10.33 4.53 17.15
C LEU A 100 -9.07 4.02 16.45
N PHE A 101 -7.91 4.07 17.12
CA PHE A 101 -6.68 3.55 16.56
C PHE A 101 -6.79 2.04 16.26
N LYS A 102 -7.35 1.27 17.18
CA LYS A 102 -7.62 -0.16 16.98
C LYS A 102 -8.54 -0.41 15.79
N SER A 103 -9.63 0.35 15.64
CA SER A 103 -10.55 0.16 14.50
C SER A 103 -9.85 0.44 13.18
N LEU A 104 -9.08 1.52 13.09
CA LEU A 104 -8.30 1.84 11.89
C LEU A 104 -7.30 0.73 11.51
N CYS A 105 -6.64 0.13 12.50
CA CYS A 105 -5.73 -0.99 12.26
C CYS A 105 -6.47 -2.23 11.74
N LEU A 106 -7.67 -2.51 12.25
CA LEU A 106 -8.51 -3.60 11.76
C LEU A 106 -9.00 -3.35 10.35
N ASP A 107 -9.49 -2.13 10.05
CA ASP A 107 -9.93 -1.73 8.71
C ASP A 107 -8.78 -1.85 7.69
N SER A 108 -7.57 -1.44 8.08
CA SER A 108 -6.34 -1.62 7.29
C SER A 108 -6.05 -3.09 6.98
N ALA A 109 -6.18 -3.96 7.99
CA ALA A 109 -5.92 -5.39 7.83
C ALA A 109 -6.98 -6.07 6.96
N GLU A 110 -8.26 -5.74 7.15
CA GLU A 110 -9.38 -6.22 6.34
C GLU A 110 -9.21 -5.83 4.88
N SER A 111 -8.91 -4.55 4.61
CA SER A 111 -8.65 -4.05 3.25
C SER A 111 -7.50 -4.82 2.57
N PHE A 112 -6.46 -5.18 3.31
CA PHE A 112 -5.37 -6.00 2.79
C PHE A 112 -5.80 -7.43 2.49
N ILE A 113 -6.50 -8.08 3.42
CA ILE A 113 -7.01 -9.46 3.25
C ILE A 113 -7.92 -9.55 2.02
N ASP A 114 -8.84 -8.59 1.87
CA ASP A 114 -9.74 -8.51 0.72
C ASP A 114 -8.97 -8.35 -0.59
N SER A 115 -7.95 -7.49 -0.59
CA SER A 115 -7.10 -7.28 -1.77
C SER A 115 -6.38 -8.56 -2.20
N VAL A 116 -5.86 -9.33 -1.24
CA VAL A 116 -5.19 -10.62 -1.50
C VAL A 116 -6.20 -11.68 -1.97
N ASN A 117 -7.37 -11.75 -1.35
CA ASN A 117 -8.40 -12.73 -1.68
C ASN A 117 -9.01 -12.48 -3.07
N HIS A 118 -9.25 -11.23 -3.43
CA HIS A 118 -9.71 -10.84 -4.76
C HIS A 118 -8.73 -11.31 -5.84
N ASN A 119 -7.43 -11.17 -5.59
CA ASN A 119 -6.41 -11.65 -6.51
C ASN A 119 -6.39 -13.19 -6.64
N LYS A 120 -6.49 -13.93 -5.52
CA LYS A 120 -6.58 -15.40 -5.56
C LYS A 120 -7.75 -15.89 -6.42
N LYS A 121 -8.91 -15.22 -6.35
CA LYS A 121 -10.08 -15.52 -7.19
C LYS A 121 -9.79 -15.27 -8.68
N ARG A 122 -9.14 -14.15 -9.02
CA ARG A 122 -8.74 -13.85 -10.42
C ARG A 122 -7.81 -14.91 -10.99
N ILE A 123 -6.79 -15.32 -10.24
CA ILE A 123 -5.83 -16.35 -10.68
C ILE A 123 -6.54 -17.68 -10.96
N ARG A 124 -7.43 -18.13 -10.05
CA ARG A 124 -8.20 -19.37 -10.27
C ARG A 124 -9.05 -19.30 -11.53
N ASN A 125 -9.72 -18.18 -11.77
CA ASN A 125 -10.57 -18.02 -12.97
C ASN A 125 -9.76 -18.06 -14.28
N ILE A 126 -8.50 -17.61 -14.28
CA ILE A 126 -7.62 -17.68 -15.45
C ILE A 126 -7.14 -19.12 -15.68
N ILE A 127 -6.81 -19.86 -14.62
CA ILE A 127 -6.27 -21.22 -14.72
C ILE A 127 -7.37 -22.25 -15.05
N CYS A 128 -8.61 -22.05 -14.59
CA CYS A 128 -9.71 -22.99 -14.79
C CYS A 128 -10.46 -22.83 -16.13
N HIS A 129 -10.12 -21.83 -16.94
CA HIS A 129 -10.60 -21.71 -18.31
C HIS A 129 -9.39 -21.77 -19.26
N PRO A 130 -8.94 -22.97 -19.69
CA PRO A 130 -8.07 -23.04 -20.85
C PRO A 130 -8.83 -22.37 -22.00
N SER A 131 -8.28 -21.27 -22.52
CA SER A 131 -8.71 -20.71 -23.79
C SER A 131 -8.73 -21.85 -24.80
N THR A 132 -9.92 -22.22 -25.24
CA THR A 132 -10.13 -23.11 -26.37
C THR A 132 -9.49 -22.44 -27.57
N THR A 133 -8.26 -22.84 -27.88
CA THR A 133 -7.66 -22.61 -29.19
C THR A 133 -8.61 -23.19 -30.24
N PRO A 134 -9.15 -22.39 -31.17
CA PRO A 134 -9.86 -22.96 -32.31
C PRO A 134 -8.86 -23.84 -33.05
N SER A 135 -9.22 -25.12 -33.22
CA SER A 135 -8.45 -26.07 -34.00
C SER A 135 -8.24 -25.52 -35.42
N PRO A 136 -7.03 -25.62 -35.99
CA PRO A 136 -6.83 -25.24 -37.37
C PRO A 136 -7.68 -26.16 -38.27
N PRO A 137 -8.32 -25.63 -39.33
CA PRO A 137 -9.05 -26.47 -40.28
C PRO A 137 -8.07 -27.43 -40.95
N VAL A 138 -8.43 -28.71 -40.94
CA VAL A 138 -7.72 -29.78 -41.64
C VAL A 138 -7.75 -29.48 -43.13
N ALA A 139 -6.62 -29.01 -43.68
CA ALA A 139 -6.45 -28.84 -45.11
C ALA A 139 -6.15 -30.21 -45.73
N SER A 140 -7.09 -30.70 -46.54
CA SER A 140 -6.93 -31.89 -47.37
C SER A 140 -5.85 -31.67 -48.42
N HIS A 141 -4.96 -32.66 -48.54
CA HIS A 141 -3.94 -32.77 -49.56
C HIS A 141 -4.53 -32.65 -50.98
N ALA A 142 -4.01 -31.69 -51.75
CA ALA A 142 -4.03 -31.76 -53.22
C ALA A 142 -2.63 -31.36 -53.73
N MET A 143 -1.92 -32.35 -54.29
CA MET A 143 -0.67 -32.15 -55.02
C MET A 143 -0.90 -31.30 -56.26
N ARG A 144 -0.10 -30.25 -56.48
CA ARG A 144 0.27 -29.81 -57.82
C ARG A 144 1.57 -29.01 -57.84
N SER A 145 2.53 -29.52 -58.60
CA SER A 145 3.86 -28.96 -58.86
C SER A 145 3.82 -27.70 -59.74
N LYS A 146 4.66 -26.69 -59.45
CA LYS A 146 5.75 -26.18 -60.32
C LYS A 146 6.26 -24.75 -59.95
N SER A 147 7.58 -24.62 -60.09
CA SER A 147 8.44 -23.48 -60.49
C SER A 147 8.65 -22.24 -59.59
N LEU A 148 9.85 -22.19 -59.00
CA LEU A 148 10.91 -21.16 -59.11
C LEU A 148 10.53 -19.69 -59.42
N SER A 149 10.88 -18.78 -58.50
CA SER A 149 11.78 -17.65 -58.76
C SER A 149 12.25 -16.98 -57.45
N LEU A 150 13.52 -16.56 -57.45
CA LEU A 150 14.21 -15.75 -56.44
C LEU A 150 13.52 -14.40 -56.23
N ASP A 151 13.53 -13.83 -55.01
CA ASP A 151 14.47 -12.72 -54.70
C ASP A 151 14.47 -12.24 -53.23
N SER A 152 15.68 -11.85 -52.82
CA SER A 152 16.14 -10.87 -51.81
C SER A 152 15.49 -10.69 -50.42
N THR A 153 16.39 -10.77 -49.42
CA THR A 153 16.36 -10.49 -47.97
C THR A 153 16.08 -9.01 -47.56
N PRO A 154 15.86 -8.71 -46.24
CA PRO A 154 15.05 -7.60 -45.73
C PRO A 154 15.88 -6.39 -45.24
N PRO A 155 15.25 -5.43 -44.53
CA PRO A 155 15.92 -4.95 -43.33
C PRO A 155 15.03 -4.84 -42.08
N PHE A 156 15.72 -5.14 -40.98
CA PHE A 156 15.40 -4.82 -39.59
C PHE A 156 15.11 -3.33 -39.35
N SER A 157 14.35 -3.03 -38.30
CA SER A 157 14.50 -1.77 -37.56
C SER A 157 14.22 -1.98 -36.06
N PHE A 158 15.30 -1.85 -35.28
CA PHE A 158 15.35 -1.72 -33.83
C PHE A 158 15.09 -0.25 -33.46
N GLY A 159 14.33 0.02 -32.41
CA GLY A 159 14.15 1.36 -31.85
C GLY A 159 14.34 1.37 -30.33
N MET A 160 15.52 1.82 -29.90
CA MET A 160 15.88 2.13 -28.51
C MET A 160 15.40 3.54 -28.10
N GLU A 161 14.85 3.63 -26.89
CA GLU A 161 15.27 4.47 -25.76
C GLU A 161 15.77 5.93 -25.95
N LYS A 162 15.07 6.87 -25.30
CA LYS A 162 15.49 7.98 -24.39
C LYS A 162 14.40 9.08 -24.42
N ILE A 163 14.00 9.73 -23.32
CA ILE A 163 14.76 10.39 -22.24
C ILE A 163 14.11 10.10 -20.89
#